data_AF-A0A315RV55-F1
#
_entry.id   AF-A0A315RV55-F1
#
_cell.length_a   1.000
_cell.length_b   1.000
_cell.length_c   1.000
_cell.angle_alpha   90.00
_cell.angle_beta   90.00
_cell.angle_gamma   90.00
#
_symmetry.space_group_name_H-M   'P 1'
#
loop_
_entity.id
_entity.type
_entity.pdbx_description
1 polymer ?
#
loop_
_entity_poly.entity_id
_entity_poly.type
_entity_poly.pdbx_seq_one_letter_code
_entity_poly.pdbx_strand_id
1 'polypeptide(L)'
;MRGEQETDKSIGFSVSKAHEIPERQGFSRTRRLMITLPIFIILLGVLVMASNYTRLPADNTPTGQTFATLSPNTEVTFDTREQLPKQGAYKVHEWHQAIDAKQPSTGDVQRININFREPEGAGDNLPAVMFFHGAGYGTCDNSFGDIATAMSSAGFVTAVIDKPVWNTNDTTRDYEGSAVIYEQVINMMRGFRNVNPKGVGLYATSEGAWIASYVVQRDEQVAFQVLLSPMVFSARHALAFLAVQDFALVGANEGYQSIVRRVFSLDLPALGLTNADLNTSVPAAYRIPTLVAYGAKDVMTAQVQGFKDILEQAHKAGNYNVTLRSYPIANHVLRLGDEAMENTPFADDYMRDTVSWVAGTSRGLTQTSEPVAGTPLYQSIAVPLELHSRPAMTWYGIVVMGLNLIMMLVSAVLLVVTLIRAIMRRVRHQSHGMGMRKPFARALRFTAIMTAAAGLLFLGGFAEVVIAVVQLAWGKAPDSSAGMMYWSWPVTQFACVLVLWAWASMIERIIEIWSQRGLLQWPMNRDAWRALVHNDDPIIATSRFGRVFFWILTITLISMLLCFSFWGLFRF
;
A
#
# COMPACT_ATOMS: atom_id res chain seq x y z
N MET A 1 -97.27 -6.54 -63.97
CA MET A 1 -96.08 -6.58 -64.84
C MET A 1 -94.98 -5.75 -64.17
N ARG A 2 -93.73 -6.27 -64.13
CA ARG A 2 -92.39 -5.65 -63.90
C ARG A 2 -92.34 -4.21 -63.32
N GLY A 3 -91.48 -3.82 -62.39
CA GLY A 3 -90.20 -4.28 -61.85
C GLY A 3 -89.67 -3.12 -60.97
N GLU A 4 -88.99 -3.42 -59.86
CA GLU A 4 -87.57 -3.06 -59.60
C GLU A 4 -87.33 -1.84 -58.68
N GLN A 5 -86.45 -2.10 -57.71
CA GLN A 5 -85.53 -1.23 -56.96
C GLN A 5 -86.00 -0.30 -55.81
N GLU A 6 -85.83 -0.84 -54.60
CA GLU A 6 -84.79 -0.45 -53.62
C GLU A 6 -84.61 1.05 -53.26
N THR A 7 -84.92 1.43 -52.02
CA THR A 7 -83.89 1.64 -50.96
C THR A 7 -84.55 2.21 -49.70
N ASP A 8 -84.48 1.42 -48.62
CA ASP A 8 -84.97 1.76 -47.29
C ASP A 8 -83.87 2.45 -46.47
N LYS A 9 -84.28 3.45 -45.70
CA LYS A 9 -83.44 4.30 -44.86
C LYS A 9 -83.08 3.55 -43.59
N SER A 10 -81.79 3.33 -43.35
CA SER A 10 -81.30 3.00 -42.01
C SER A 10 -80.16 3.92 -41.58
N ILE A 11 -80.28 4.34 -40.33
CA ILE A 11 -79.49 5.35 -39.62
C ILE A 11 -78.11 4.77 -39.30
N GLY A 12 -77.06 5.33 -39.86
CA GLY A 12 -75.66 4.98 -39.58
C GLY A 12 -74.92 6.13 -38.92
N PHE A 13 -74.60 5.99 -37.63
CA PHE A 13 -73.76 6.92 -36.88
C PHE A 13 -72.38 7.06 -37.53
N SER A 14 -71.98 8.30 -37.77
CA SER A 14 -70.64 8.70 -38.22
C SER A 14 -69.58 8.30 -37.20
N VAL A 15 -68.82 7.24 -37.49
CA VAL A 15 -67.55 6.96 -36.82
C VAL A 15 -66.48 7.78 -37.52
N SER A 16 -66.16 8.92 -36.92
CA SER A 16 -64.96 9.70 -37.18
C SER A 16 -63.75 8.76 -37.26
N LYS A 17 -63.06 8.79 -38.41
CA LYS A 17 -61.74 8.16 -38.59
C LYS A 17 -60.83 8.62 -37.44
N ALA A 18 -60.57 7.72 -36.51
CA ALA A 18 -59.48 7.84 -35.58
C ALA A 18 -58.21 8.11 -36.41
N HIS A 19 -57.55 9.22 -36.09
CA HIS A 19 -56.23 9.55 -36.60
C HIS A 19 -55.30 8.41 -36.16
N GLU A 20 -55.03 7.43 -37.04
CA GLU A 20 -53.96 6.47 -36.84
C GLU A 20 -52.65 7.27 -36.74
N ILE A 21 -52.20 7.47 -35.50
CA ILE A 21 -50.84 7.95 -35.24
C ILE A 21 -49.93 6.88 -35.85
N PRO A 22 -49.11 7.19 -36.88
CA PRO A 22 -48.26 6.19 -37.50
C PRO A 22 -47.38 5.56 -36.41
N GLU A 23 -47.36 4.23 -36.35
CA GLU A 23 -46.39 3.49 -35.54
C GLU A 23 -45.00 4.03 -35.88
N ARG A 24 -44.44 4.87 -35.01
CA ARG A 24 -43.13 5.46 -35.22
C ARG A 24 -42.11 4.33 -35.12
N GLN A 25 -41.70 3.79 -36.28
CA GLN A 25 -40.66 2.77 -36.38
C GLN A 25 -39.43 3.17 -35.56
N GLY A 26 -38.92 2.23 -34.76
CA GLY A 26 -37.71 2.43 -33.97
C GLY A 26 -36.48 2.73 -34.85
N PHE A 27 -35.41 3.22 -34.23
CA PHE A 27 -34.17 3.49 -34.94
C PHE A 27 -33.64 2.22 -35.62
N SER A 28 -33.23 2.35 -36.89
CA SER A 28 -32.54 1.29 -37.65
C SER A 28 -31.22 0.93 -36.98
N ARG A 29 -30.71 -0.30 -37.21
CA ARG A 29 -29.45 -0.76 -36.62
C ARG A 29 -28.29 0.21 -36.91
N THR A 30 -28.20 0.73 -38.13
CA THR A 30 -27.21 1.71 -38.54
C THR A 30 -27.34 3.02 -37.76
N ARG A 31 -28.58 3.54 -37.62
CA ARG A 31 -28.82 4.78 -36.87
C ARG A 31 -28.49 4.63 -35.38
N ARG A 32 -28.79 3.46 -34.78
CA ARG A 32 -28.39 3.16 -33.40
C ARG A 32 -26.88 3.18 -33.25
N LEU A 33 -26.16 2.51 -34.15
CA LEU A 33 -24.70 2.47 -34.12
C LEU A 33 -24.09 3.88 -34.26
N MET A 34 -24.61 4.71 -35.17
CA MET A 34 -24.16 6.09 -35.38
C MET A 34 -24.38 7.01 -34.16
N ILE A 35 -25.31 6.67 -33.26
CA ILE A 35 -25.55 7.42 -32.01
C ILE A 35 -24.76 6.83 -30.84
N THR A 36 -24.77 5.50 -30.71
CA THR A 36 -24.07 4.80 -29.61
C THR A 36 -22.56 5.00 -29.68
N LEU A 37 -21.96 4.95 -30.87
CA LEU A 37 -20.51 5.02 -31.03
C LEU A 37 -19.91 6.36 -30.54
N PRO A 38 -20.43 7.54 -30.96
CA PRO A 38 -19.97 8.82 -30.40
C PRO A 38 -20.13 8.92 -28.89
N ILE A 39 -21.26 8.47 -28.33
CA ILE A 39 -21.49 8.49 -26.88
C ILE A 39 -20.46 7.61 -26.16
N PHE A 40 -20.21 6.40 -26.68
CA PHE A 40 -19.20 5.49 -26.15
C PHE A 40 -17.81 6.12 -26.16
N ILE A 41 -17.39 6.74 -27.27
CA ILE A 41 -16.09 7.42 -27.39
C ILE A 41 -15.97 8.56 -26.37
N ILE A 42 -17.02 9.35 -26.17
CA ILE A 42 -17.03 10.43 -25.18
C ILE A 42 -16.89 9.87 -23.76
N LEU A 43 -17.68 8.86 -23.39
CA LEU A 43 -17.62 8.25 -22.07
C LEU A 43 -16.25 7.62 -21.78
N LEU A 44 -15.70 6.89 -22.77
CA LEU A 44 -14.36 6.32 -22.68
C LEU A 44 -13.31 7.41 -22.55
N GLY A 45 -13.38 8.46 -23.37
CA GLY A 45 -12.45 9.59 -23.36
C GLY A 45 -12.40 10.30 -22.00
N VAL A 46 -13.56 10.50 -21.34
CA VAL A 46 -13.62 11.07 -19.99
C VAL A 46 -12.89 10.19 -18.97
N LEU A 47 -13.09 8.87 -19.02
CA LEU A 47 -12.46 7.94 -18.07
C LEU A 47 -10.97 7.73 -18.35
N VAL A 48 -10.55 7.73 -19.61
CA VAL A 48 -9.14 7.74 -20.02
C VAL A 48 -8.47 9.02 -19.52
N MET A 49 -9.13 10.17 -19.70
CA MET A 49 -8.63 11.46 -19.23
C MET A 49 -8.46 11.47 -17.70
N ALA A 50 -9.46 11.02 -16.94
CA ALA A 50 -9.36 10.91 -15.49
C ALA A 50 -8.25 9.92 -15.03
N SER A 51 -8.04 8.82 -15.76
CA SER A 51 -6.93 7.88 -15.50
C SER A 51 -5.56 8.48 -15.81
N ASN A 52 -5.47 9.36 -16.81
CA ASN A 52 -4.24 10.05 -17.16
C ASN A 52 -3.93 11.22 -16.20
N TYR A 53 -4.93 11.92 -15.66
CA TYR A 53 -4.71 12.97 -14.66
C TYR A 53 -4.18 12.43 -13.33
N THR A 54 -4.49 11.18 -13.00
CA THR A 54 -3.97 10.48 -11.82
C THR A 54 -2.71 9.66 -12.13
N ARG A 55 -2.12 9.85 -13.31
CA ARG A 55 -0.90 9.15 -13.71
C ARG A 55 0.29 9.67 -12.95
N LEU A 56 1.10 8.74 -12.48
CA LEU A 56 2.44 9.00 -11.99
C LEU A 56 3.44 8.37 -12.97
N PRO A 57 4.48 9.10 -13.38
CA PRO A 57 5.57 8.49 -14.14
C PRO A 57 6.15 7.34 -13.30
N ALA A 58 6.41 6.21 -13.95
CA ALA A 58 7.16 5.13 -13.37
C ALA A 58 8.60 5.30 -13.84
N ASP A 59 9.45 5.88 -13.00
CA ASP A 59 10.88 5.80 -13.20
C ASP A 59 11.42 4.72 -12.27
N ASN A 60 11.77 3.57 -12.84
CA ASN A 60 12.43 2.48 -12.14
C ASN A 60 13.94 2.47 -12.46
N THR A 61 14.42 3.45 -13.23
CA THR A 61 15.80 3.51 -13.68
C THR A 61 16.69 4.26 -12.67
N PRO A 62 17.95 3.85 -12.51
CA PRO A 62 18.59 2.67 -13.11
C PRO A 62 18.12 1.35 -12.48
N THR A 63 18.02 0.31 -13.31
CA THR A 63 17.73 -1.07 -12.88
C THR A 63 19.02 -1.89 -12.74
N GLY A 64 18.97 -2.97 -11.96
CA GLY A 64 20.10 -3.89 -11.77
C GLY A 64 21.35 -3.22 -11.20
N GLN A 65 21.15 -2.29 -10.26
CA GLN A 65 22.25 -1.58 -9.62
C GLN A 65 23.08 -2.55 -8.78
N THR A 66 24.39 -2.34 -8.80
CA THR A 66 25.33 -3.09 -7.97
C THR A 66 26.24 -2.16 -7.18
N PHE A 67 26.73 -2.66 -6.04
CA PHE A 67 27.81 -2.03 -5.29
C PHE A 67 28.89 -3.08 -5.04
N ALA A 68 30.05 -2.90 -5.66
CA ALA A 68 31.15 -3.86 -5.55
C ALA A 68 31.75 -3.84 -4.14
N THR A 69 32.07 -5.02 -3.62
CA THR A 69 32.88 -5.19 -2.42
C THR A 69 34.36 -5.27 -2.78
N LEU A 70 35.23 -4.90 -1.85
CA LEU A 70 36.70 -4.90 -2.05
C LEU A 70 37.30 -6.28 -1.78
N SER A 71 36.64 -7.09 -0.97
CA SER A 71 37.06 -8.45 -0.61
C SER A 71 35.83 -9.33 -0.35
N PRO A 72 35.85 -10.63 -0.71
CA PRO A 72 34.82 -11.56 -0.32
C PRO A 72 34.92 -11.99 1.17
N ASN A 73 36.07 -11.77 1.82
CA ASN A 73 36.27 -12.13 3.24
C ASN A 73 35.60 -11.10 4.15
N THR A 74 34.58 -11.51 4.91
CA THR A 74 33.85 -10.63 5.83
C THR A 74 34.55 -10.40 7.17
N GLU A 75 35.67 -11.08 7.43
CA GLU A 75 36.40 -10.93 8.68
C GLU A 75 36.69 -9.46 9.01
N VAL A 76 36.50 -9.10 10.29
CA VAL A 76 36.79 -7.77 10.81
C VAL A 76 38.01 -7.85 11.71
N THR A 77 39.07 -7.13 11.33
CA THR A 77 40.34 -7.05 12.06
C THR A 77 40.74 -5.61 12.33
N PHE A 78 41.52 -5.40 13.39
CA PHE A 78 41.99 -4.11 13.87
C PHE A 78 43.50 -4.13 14.10
N ASP A 79 44.13 -2.95 14.08
CA ASP A 79 45.53 -2.78 14.46
C ASP A 79 45.69 -2.91 15.98
N THR A 80 45.92 -4.14 16.44
CA THR A 80 46.21 -4.42 17.85
C THR A 80 46.99 -5.73 18.01
N ARG A 81 47.82 -5.78 19.05
CA ARG A 81 48.49 -7.01 19.51
C ARG A 81 47.70 -7.73 20.60
N GLU A 82 46.70 -7.05 21.17
CA GLU A 82 45.82 -7.63 22.18
C GLU A 82 44.74 -8.47 21.52
N GLN A 83 44.40 -9.60 22.13
CA GLN A 83 43.28 -10.39 21.68
C GLN A 83 41.98 -9.65 22.03
N LEU A 84 41.21 -9.26 21.01
CA LEU A 84 39.88 -8.71 21.22
C LEU A 84 38.97 -9.74 21.91
N PRO A 85 38.03 -9.31 22.76
CA PRO A 85 37.07 -10.18 23.39
C PRO A 85 36.31 -11.00 22.35
N LYS A 86 36.08 -12.26 22.67
CA LYS A 86 35.37 -13.20 21.79
C LYS A 86 34.11 -13.68 22.49
N GLN A 87 33.11 -14.04 21.70
CA GLN A 87 31.91 -14.71 22.19
C GLN A 87 32.28 -15.92 23.06
N GLY A 88 31.57 -16.08 24.18
CA GLY A 88 31.77 -17.17 25.13
C GLY A 88 32.95 -16.98 26.11
N ALA A 89 33.62 -15.83 26.11
CA ALA A 89 34.70 -15.54 27.05
C ALA A 89 34.22 -15.41 28.50
N TYR A 90 32.99 -14.92 28.69
CA TYR A 90 32.37 -14.69 30.00
C TYR A 90 31.02 -15.41 30.12
N LYS A 91 30.67 -15.80 31.34
CA LYS A 91 29.27 -16.11 31.69
C LYS A 91 28.45 -14.82 31.68
N VAL A 92 27.15 -14.95 31.41
CA VAL A 92 26.24 -13.81 31.29
C VAL A 92 25.27 -13.83 32.46
N HIS A 93 25.19 -12.72 33.19
CA HIS A 93 24.16 -12.44 34.16
C HIS A 93 23.06 -11.61 33.50
N GLU A 94 21.80 -12.00 33.67
CA GLU A 94 20.62 -11.36 33.06
C GLU A 94 19.66 -10.90 34.16
N TRP A 95 19.11 -9.69 34.03
CA TRP A 95 18.09 -9.18 34.94
C TRP A 95 17.10 -8.24 34.24
N HIS A 96 15.90 -8.15 34.81
CA HIS A 96 14.85 -7.28 34.31
C HIS A 96 14.68 -6.02 35.15
N GLN A 97 14.38 -4.93 34.47
CA GLN A 97 13.92 -3.68 35.07
C GLN A 97 12.73 -3.17 34.27
N ALA A 98 11.93 -2.29 34.85
CA ALA A 98 10.90 -1.59 34.10
C ALA A 98 10.95 -0.10 34.40
N ILE A 99 10.57 0.68 33.39
CA ILE A 99 10.42 2.13 33.48
C ILE A 99 9.02 2.52 33.01
N ASP A 100 8.52 3.63 33.53
CA ASP A 100 7.31 4.26 33.03
C ASP A 100 7.72 5.31 31.98
N ALA A 101 7.59 4.94 30.71
CA ALA A 101 7.95 5.74 29.56
C ALA A 101 6.82 6.70 29.20
N LYS A 102 7.10 8.01 29.20
CA LYS A 102 6.12 9.03 28.85
C LYS A 102 6.28 9.47 27.40
N GLN A 103 5.24 9.34 26.59
CA GLN A 103 5.22 9.83 25.21
C GLN A 103 5.36 11.36 25.22
N PRO A 104 6.35 11.94 24.52
CA PRO A 104 6.55 13.38 24.50
C PRO A 104 5.36 14.16 23.91
N SER A 105 4.75 13.61 22.86
CA SER A 105 3.71 14.28 22.06
C SER A 105 2.35 14.32 22.76
N THR A 106 1.95 13.24 23.45
CA THR A 106 0.62 13.11 24.09
C THR A 106 0.67 13.16 25.62
N GLY A 107 1.82 12.83 26.21
CA GLY A 107 1.96 12.61 27.65
C GLY A 107 1.50 11.23 28.13
N ASP A 108 1.09 10.34 27.23
CA ASP A 108 0.68 8.97 27.55
C ASP A 108 1.82 8.21 28.22
N VAL A 109 1.50 7.39 29.22
CA VAL A 109 2.49 6.60 29.94
C VAL A 109 2.36 5.13 29.54
N GLN A 110 3.47 4.53 29.10
CA GLN A 110 3.59 3.11 28.82
C GLN A 110 4.63 2.52 29.76
N ARG A 111 4.31 1.39 30.42
CA ARG A 111 5.32 0.62 31.14
C ARG A 111 6.17 -0.16 30.12
N ILE A 112 7.48 0.04 30.16
CA ILE A 112 8.45 -0.60 29.28
C ILE A 112 9.31 -1.52 30.13
N ASN A 113 9.28 -2.83 29.84
CA ASN A 113 10.21 -3.77 30.43
C ASN A 113 11.55 -3.71 29.69
N ILE A 114 12.61 -3.97 30.44
CA ILE A 114 13.99 -3.88 29.99
C ILE A 114 14.68 -5.14 30.47
N ASN A 115 15.36 -5.80 29.55
CA ASN A 115 16.17 -6.96 29.81
C ASN A 115 17.64 -6.55 29.62
N PHE A 116 18.36 -6.50 30.75
CA PHE A 116 19.77 -6.18 30.80
C PHE A 116 20.60 -7.45 30.90
N ARG A 117 21.77 -7.44 30.26
CA ARG A 117 22.76 -8.51 30.36
C ARG A 117 24.14 -7.93 30.59
N GLU A 118 24.91 -8.56 31.47
CA GLU A 118 26.29 -8.19 31.72
C GLU A 118 27.22 -9.41 31.82
N PRO A 119 28.49 -9.27 31.43
CA PRO A 119 29.50 -10.31 31.62
C PRO A 119 29.90 -10.44 33.09
N GLU A 120 29.86 -11.66 33.62
CA GLU A 120 30.38 -11.96 34.95
C GLU A 120 31.92 -11.90 34.96
N GLY A 121 32.48 -11.04 35.81
CA GLY A 121 33.93 -10.99 36.05
C GLY A 121 34.76 -10.34 34.96
N ALA A 122 34.16 -9.59 34.02
CA ALA A 122 34.91 -8.87 32.97
C ALA A 122 35.55 -7.55 33.45
N GLY A 123 35.33 -7.15 34.71
CA GLY A 123 35.85 -5.91 35.29
C GLY A 123 34.95 -4.70 35.05
N ASP A 124 35.55 -3.51 35.15
CA ASP A 124 34.87 -2.22 35.00
C ASP A 124 35.16 -1.58 33.62
N ASN A 125 34.53 -0.44 33.34
CA ASN A 125 34.73 0.35 32.12
C ASN A 125 34.41 -0.42 30.82
N LEU A 126 33.38 -1.27 30.89
CA LEU A 126 32.91 -2.10 29.80
C LEU A 126 32.13 -1.27 28.76
N PRO A 127 32.29 -1.55 27.47
CA PRO A 127 31.41 -1.00 26.44
C PRO A 127 29.98 -1.55 26.60
N ALA A 128 29.00 -0.81 26.06
CA ALA A 128 27.61 -1.21 26.16
C ALA A 128 26.83 -1.01 24.84
N VAL A 129 25.78 -1.81 24.62
CA VAL A 129 24.98 -1.82 23.39
C VAL A 129 23.49 -1.80 23.71
N MET A 130 22.80 -0.78 23.20
CA MET A 130 21.34 -0.69 23.23
C MET A 130 20.73 -1.26 21.93
N PHE A 131 19.78 -2.19 22.04
CA PHE A 131 19.14 -2.85 20.89
C PHE A 131 17.82 -2.20 20.49
N PHE A 132 17.66 -1.89 19.21
CA PHE A 132 16.51 -1.21 18.62
C PHE A 132 15.75 -2.17 17.71
N HIS A 133 14.47 -2.35 18.02
CA HIS A 133 13.58 -3.23 17.25
C HIS A 133 13.27 -2.72 15.85
N GLY A 134 13.17 -3.66 14.91
CA GLY A 134 12.58 -3.44 13.59
C GLY A 134 11.05 -3.33 13.65
N ALA A 135 10.37 -3.58 12.54
CA ALA A 135 8.90 -3.50 12.44
C ALA A 135 8.18 -4.45 13.43
N GLY A 136 6.93 -4.14 13.78
CA GLY A 136 6.13 -4.92 14.73
C GLY A 136 6.28 -4.49 16.19
N TYR A 137 6.00 -5.41 17.12
CA TYR A 137 5.84 -5.18 18.57
C TYR A 137 6.81 -6.03 19.42
N GLY A 138 8.08 -6.04 19.04
CA GLY A 138 9.11 -6.79 19.77
C GLY A 138 9.16 -6.41 21.26
N THR A 139 9.42 -7.42 22.10
CA THR A 139 9.55 -7.31 23.56
C THR A 139 11.00 -7.49 23.97
N CYS A 140 11.33 -7.17 25.23
CA CYS A 140 12.66 -7.40 25.76
C CYS A 140 13.09 -8.88 25.81
N ASP A 141 12.13 -9.81 25.75
CA ASP A 141 12.37 -11.25 25.95
C ASP A 141 12.29 -12.09 24.67
N ASN A 142 11.51 -11.66 23.67
CA ASN A 142 11.32 -12.42 22.43
C ASN A 142 12.24 -11.97 21.27
N SER A 143 13.09 -10.97 21.52
CA SER A 143 13.91 -10.34 20.48
C SER A 143 15.36 -10.24 20.94
N PHE A 144 16.29 -10.37 19.99
CA PHE A 144 17.74 -10.18 20.18
C PHE A 144 18.42 -11.07 21.22
N GLY A 145 17.73 -12.01 21.86
CA GLY A 145 18.27 -12.81 22.96
C GLY A 145 19.59 -13.50 22.63
N ASP A 146 19.76 -14.01 21.41
CA ASP A 146 20.99 -14.64 20.96
C ASP A 146 22.16 -13.66 20.77
N ILE A 147 22.00 -12.61 19.97
CA ILE A 147 23.09 -11.65 19.72
C ILE A 147 23.40 -10.76 20.93
N ALA A 148 22.39 -10.40 21.73
CA ALA A 148 22.58 -9.65 22.98
C ALA A 148 23.34 -10.49 24.02
N THR A 149 23.04 -11.80 24.10
CA THR A 149 23.80 -12.74 24.94
C THR A 149 25.20 -12.97 24.39
N ALA A 150 25.36 -13.11 23.07
CA ALA A 150 26.67 -13.29 22.45
C ALA A 150 27.59 -12.09 22.68
N MET A 151 27.08 -10.87 22.49
CA MET A 151 27.77 -9.65 22.85
C MET A 151 28.06 -9.63 24.36
N SER A 152 27.10 -9.96 25.21
CA SER A 152 27.38 -9.95 26.65
C SER A 152 28.47 -10.93 27.06
N SER A 153 28.46 -12.14 26.50
CA SER A 153 29.52 -13.15 26.70
C SER A 153 30.89 -12.73 26.13
N ALA A 154 30.93 -11.70 25.28
CA ALA A 154 32.14 -11.07 24.76
C ALA A 154 32.55 -9.82 25.54
N GLY A 155 31.97 -9.54 26.71
CA GLY A 155 32.42 -8.45 27.57
C GLY A 155 31.64 -7.13 27.39
N PHE A 156 30.41 -7.18 26.86
CA PHE A 156 29.55 -6.01 26.68
C PHE A 156 28.38 -6.00 27.65
N VAL A 157 28.00 -4.83 28.15
CA VAL A 157 26.68 -4.68 28.80
C VAL A 157 25.63 -4.44 27.73
N THR A 158 24.54 -5.21 27.70
CA THR A 158 23.50 -5.07 26.69
C THR A 158 22.15 -4.76 27.31
N ALA A 159 21.31 -4.05 26.55
CA ALA A 159 19.94 -3.76 26.94
C ALA A 159 18.99 -3.95 25.76
N VAL A 160 17.93 -4.72 25.99
CA VAL A 160 16.80 -4.86 25.08
C VAL A 160 15.56 -4.37 25.82
N ILE A 161 14.77 -3.50 25.20
CA ILE A 161 13.55 -2.97 25.82
C ILE A 161 12.31 -3.51 25.12
N ASP A 162 11.15 -3.46 25.74
CA ASP A 162 9.89 -3.51 25.00
C ASP A 162 9.84 -2.33 24.03
N LYS A 163 9.46 -2.58 22.78
CA LYS A 163 9.37 -1.50 21.80
C LYS A 163 8.35 -0.45 22.28
N PRO A 164 8.72 0.84 22.35
CA PRO A 164 7.77 1.90 22.66
C PRO A 164 6.75 2.00 21.52
N VAL A 165 5.47 1.85 21.86
CA VAL A 165 4.37 1.83 20.88
C VAL A 165 3.22 2.75 21.26
N TRP A 166 2.96 2.97 22.54
CA TRP A 166 1.82 3.76 23.04
C TRP A 166 0.50 3.36 22.39
N ASN A 167 -0.39 4.33 22.14
CA ASN A 167 -1.64 4.12 21.41
C ASN A 167 -1.46 4.25 19.88
N THR A 168 -0.29 3.88 19.35
CA THR A 168 0.00 3.86 17.91
C THR A 168 -0.04 2.45 17.35
N ASN A 169 -0.08 2.33 16.02
CA ASN A 169 0.04 1.07 15.30
C ASN A 169 1.20 1.14 14.28
N ASP A 170 1.37 0.09 13.47
CA ASP A 170 2.47 0.02 12.49
C ASP A 170 2.45 1.13 11.45
N THR A 171 1.31 1.79 11.20
CA THR A 171 1.22 2.90 10.25
C THR A 171 1.34 4.27 10.90
N THR A 172 1.14 4.39 12.20
CA THR A 172 1.10 5.67 12.95
C THR A 172 2.20 5.80 14.00
N ARG A 173 3.20 4.93 13.95
CA ARG A 173 4.31 4.86 14.90
C ARG A 173 4.99 6.22 15.12
N ASP A 174 5.19 6.57 16.38
CA ASP A 174 5.93 7.77 16.81
C ASP A 174 7.42 7.44 17.00
N TYR A 175 8.21 7.56 15.92
CA TYR A 175 9.63 7.24 15.92
C TYR A 175 10.47 8.23 16.73
N GLU A 176 10.15 9.52 16.67
CA GLU A 176 10.83 10.56 17.44
C GLU A 176 10.52 10.42 18.93
N GLY A 177 9.25 10.15 19.27
CA GLY A 177 8.86 9.80 20.63
C GLY A 177 9.60 8.56 21.13
N SER A 178 9.72 7.51 20.29
CA SER A 178 10.47 6.29 20.61
C SER A 178 11.91 6.59 20.97
N ALA A 179 12.57 7.47 20.22
CA ALA A 179 13.96 7.83 20.43
C ALA A 179 14.24 8.39 21.83
N VAL A 180 13.29 9.15 22.41
CA VAL A 180 13.42 9.68 23.78
C VAL A 180 13.52 8.54 24.81
N ILE A 181 12.80 7.44 24.61
CA ILE A 181 12.80 6.31 25.54
C ILE A 181 14.09 5.49 25.39
N TYR A 182 14.55 5.27 24.17
CA TYR A 182 15.86 4.64 23.93
C TYR A 182 17.01 5.48 24.52
N GLU A 183 16.98 6.80 24.36
CA GLU A 183 17.94 7.73 24.98
C GLU A 183 17.91 7.62 26.52
N GLN A 184 16.73 7.51 27.12
CA GLN A 184 16.59 7.32 28.57
C GLN A 184 17.27 6.03 29.06
N VAL A 185 17.12 4.93 28.33
CA VAL A 185 17.76 3.65 28.69
C VAL A 185 19.26 3.68 28.43
N ILE A 186 19.72 4.32 27.36
CA ILE A 186 21.15 4.58 27.12
C ILE A 186 21.76 5.35 28.31
N ASN A 187 21.10 6.39 28.79
CA ASN A 187 21.56 7.16 29.95
C ASN A 187 21.56 6.34 31.26
N MET A 188 20.61 5.43 31.43
CA MET A 188 20.62 4.48 32.54
C MET A 188 21.83 3.53 32.48
N MET A 189 22.14 2.99 31.29
CA MET A 189 23.33 2.14 31.09
C MET A 189 24.62 2.88 31.40
N ARG A 190 24.74 4.16 31.00
CA ARG A 190 25.89 5.01 31.35
C ARG A 190 26.08 5.20 32.86
N GLY A 191 25.03 5.03 33.65
CA GLY A 191 25.07 5.12 35.11
C GLY A 191 25.51 3.84 35.82
N PHE A 192 25.64 2.71 35.11
CA PHE A 192 26.11 1.46 35.70
C PHE A 192 27.61 1.54 36.02
N ARG A 193 27.98 1.03 37.20
CA ARG A 193 29.36 1.15 37.72
C ARG A 193 30.42 0.49 36.83
N ASN A 194 30.06 -0.61 36.20
CA ASN A 194 30.92 -1.40 35.32
C ASN A 194 30.91 -0.89 33.86
N VAL A 195 30.09 0.09 33.48
CA VAL A 195 30.00 0.60 32.10
C VAL A 195 30.89 1.82 31.91
N ASN A 196 31.57 1.88 30.76
CA ASN A 196 32.19 3.11 30.27
C ASN A 196 31.11 4.06 29.73
N PRO A 197 30.86 5.23 30.34
CA PRO A 197 29.80 6.14 29.89
C PRO A 197 30.00 6.64 28.44
N LYS A 198 31.25 6.68 27.96
CA LYS A 198 31.60 7.07 26.58
C LYS A 198 31.69 5.90 25.61
N GLY A 199 31.45 4.67 26.08
CA GLY A 199 31.53 3.44 25.29
C GLY A 199 30.17 2.82 24.98
N VAL A 200 29.08 3.59 25.11
CA VAL A 200 27.72 3.12 24.85
C VAL A 200 27.34 3.41 23.40
N GLY A 201 27.07 2.35 22.63
CA GLY A 201 26.59 2.43 21.26
C GLY A 201 25.21 1.79 21.09
N LEU A 202 24.77 1.68 19.85
CA LEU A 202 23.48 1.08 19.51
C LEU A 202 23.59 0.02 18.42
N TYR A 203 22.59 -0.86 18.40
CA TYR A 203 22.36 -1.86 17.38
C TYR A 203 20.91 -1.74 16.92
N ALA A 204 20.67 -1.50 15.63
CA ALA A 204 19.34 -1.26 15.08
C ALA A 204 19.07 -2.11 13.84
N THR A 205 17.87 -2.70 13.77
CA THR A 205 17.43 -3.50 12.64
C THR A 205 16.34 -2.81 11.85
N SER A 206 16.43 -2.80 10.52
CA SER A 206 15.33 -2.38 9.64
C SER A 206 14.72 -1.01 10.03
N GLU A 207 13.43 -0.98 10.38
CA GLU A 207 12.69 0.20 10.91
C GLU A 207 13.38 0.87 12.13
N GLY A 208 14.08 0.08 12.96
CA GLY A 208 14.83 0.59 14.10
C GLY A 208 15.92 1.59 13.72
N ALA A 209 16.41 1.55 12.47
CA ALA A 209 17.36 2.55 11.95
C ALA A 209 16.76 3.96 11.90
N TRP A 210 15.45 4.11 11.70
CA TRP A 210 14.79 5.42 11.78
C TRP A 210 14.86 5.98 13.20
N ILE A 211 14.60 5.14 14.21
CA ILE A 211 14.68 5.53 15.62
C ILE A 211 16.14 5.83 16.00
N ALA A 212 17.08 4.99 15.58
CA ALA A 212 18.51 5.19 15.80
C ALA A 212 18.99 6.54 15.24
N SER A 213 18.53 6.93 14.04
CA SER A 213 18.83 8.24 13.45
C SER A 213 18.42 9.39 14.38
N TYR A 214 17.22 9.34 14.97
CA TYR A 214 16.78 10.35 15.94
C TYR A 214 17.59 10.31 17.24
N VAL A 215 17.89 9.14 17.79
CA VAL A 215 18.73 9.02 19.00
C VAL A 215 20.11 9.62 18.77
N VAL A 216 20.75 9.25 17.66
CA VAL A 216 22.07 9.72 17.30
C VAL A 216 22.05 11.23 17.08
N GLN A 217 21.00 11.82 16.49
CA GLN A 217 20.89 13.28 16.37
C GLN A 217 20.74 14.00 17.72
N ARG A 218 20.10 13.37 18.71
CA ARG A 218 19.81 13.95 20.03
C ARG A 218 20.97 13.81 21.01
N ASP A 219 21.69 12.68 20.93
CA ASP A 219 22.74 12.30 21.87
C ASP A 219 24.11 12.28 21.19
N GLU A 220 24.93 13.27 21.49
CA GLU A 220 26.32 13.41 21.01
C GLU A 220 27.33 12.47 21.64
N GLN A 221 26.93 11.69 22.65
CA GLN A 221 27.82 10.78 23.35
C GLN A 221 27.62 9.31 22.93
N VAL A 222 26.80 9.03 21.91
CA VAL A 222 26.70 7.67 21.34
C VAL A 222 28.02 7.33 20.66
N ALA A 223 28.63 6.22 21.05
CA ALA A 223 30.00 5.88 20.65
C ALA A 223 30.11 5.28 19.25
N PHE A 224 29.12 4.49 18.84
CA PHE A 224 29.06 3.80 17.55
C PHE A 224 27.61 3.35 17.27
N GLN A 225 27.33 2.99 16.02
CA GLN A 225 26.09 2.34 15.63
C GLN A 225 26.32 1.11 14.74
N VAL A 226 25.55 0.06 14.98
CA VAL A 226 25.42 -1.10 14.10
C VAL A 226 24.03 -1.05 13.46
N LEU A 227 23.98 -1.05 12.13
CA LEU A 227 22.77 -0.97 11.32
C LEU A 227 22.63 -2.26 10.52
N LEU A 228 21.69 -3.12 10.91
CA LEU A 228 21.36 -4.35 10.21
C LEU A 228 20.18 -4.09 9.26
N SER A 229 20.39 -4.36 7.96
CA SER A 229 19.44 -4.13 6.88
C SER A 229 18.62 -2.84 7.07
N PRO A 230 19.28 -1.67 7.23
CA PRO A 230 18.60 -0.46 7.69
C PRO A 230 17.58 0.07 6.69
N MET A 231 16.46 0.56 7.21
CA MET A 231 15.59 1.48 6.48
C MET A 231 16.23 2.87 6.47
N VAL A 232 16.83 3.26 5.34
CA VAL A 232 17.55 4.53 5.22
C VAL A 232 16.62 5.68 4.82
N PHE A 233 15.82 5.47 3.77
CA PHE A 233 14.89 6.47 3.24
C PHE A 233 13.64 6.58 4.13
N SER A 234 12.90 7.69 4.00
CA SER A 234 11.63 7.90 4.69
C SER A 234 10.64 6.76 4.44
N ALA A 235 9.68 6.53 5.34
CA ALA A 235 8.69 5.47 5.21
C ALA A 235 7.95 5.46 3.85
N ARG A 236 7.60 6.62 3.28
CA ARG A 236 7.00 6.73 1.94
C ARG A 236 7.86 6.02 0.88
N HIS A 237 9.14 6.39 0.82
CA HIS A 237 10.07 5.93 -0.19
C HIS A 237 10.49 4.48 0.02
N ALA A 238 10.78 4.08 1.28
CA ALA A 238 11.21 2.73 1.60
C ALA A 238 10.09 1.70 1.38
N LEU A 239 8.87 1.99 1.83
CA LEU A 239 7.73 1.09 1.63
C LEU A 239 7.26 1.07 0.17
N ALA A 240 7.35 2.21 -0.55
CA ALA A 240 7.09 2.21 -1.99
C ALA A 240 8.12 1.39 -2.76
N PHE A 241 9.41 1.49 -2.41
CA PHE A 241 10.46 0.67 -2.99
C PHE A 241 10.18 -0.82 -2.79
N LEU A 242 9.94 -1.24 -1.54
CA LEU A 242 9.56 -2.61 -1.17
C LEU A 242 8.40 -3.10 -2.04
N ALA A 243 7.29 -2.35 -2.04
CA ALA A 243 6.10 -2.77 -2.76
C ALA A 243 6.28 -2.79 -4.30
N VAL A 244 6.99 -1.82 -4.89
CA VAL A 244 7.24 -1.82 -6.34
C VAL A 244 8.16 -2.97 -6.74
N GLN A 245 9.23 -3.21 -5.97
CA GLN A 245 10.16 -4.30 -6.20
C GLN A 245 9.45 -5.65 -6.09
N ASP A 246 8.71 -5.87 -5.02
CA ASP A 246 8.06 -7.15 -4.77
C ASP A 246 6.93 -7.43 -5.76
N PHE A 247 6.14 -6.41 -6.12
CA PHE A 247 5.12 -6.56 -7.17
C PHE A 247 5.75 -6.95 -8.50
N ALA A 248 6.92 -6.40 -8.84
CA ALA A 248 7.64 -6.76 -10.05
C ALA A 248 8.21 -8.19 -9.96
N LEU A 249 8.76 -8.59 -8.81
CA LEU A 249 9.32 -9.92 -8.58
C LEU A 249 8.27 -11.04 -8.64
N VAL A 250 7.05 -10.79 -8.15
CA VAL A 250 5.95 -11.77 -8.26
C VAL A 250 5.28 -11.79 -9.65
N GLY A 251 5.68 -10.87 -10.55
CA GLY A 251 5.14 -10.79 -11.91
C GLY A 251 3.77 -10.11 -12.01
N ALA A 252 3.44 -9.23 -11.07
CA ALA A 252 2.20 -8.47 -11.11
C ALA A 252 2.12 -7.56 -12.33
N ASN A 253 0.93 -7.45 -12.92
CA ASN A 253 0.70 -6.54 -14.04
C ASN A 253 1.12 -5.10 -13.68
N GLU A 254 1.71 -4.36 -14.63
CA GLU A 254 2.12 -2.96 -14.45
C GLU A 254 0.98 -2.06 -13.92
N GLY A 255 -0.26 -2.40 -14.25
CA GLY A 255 -1.44 -1.77 -13.70
C GLY A 255 -1.52 -1.83 -12.17
N TYR A 256 -1.33 -3.01 -11.58
CA TYR A 256 -1.28 -3.18 -10.13
C TYR A 256 -0.06 -2.50 -9.51
N GLN A 257 1.11 -2.57 -10.17
CA GLN A 257 2.31 -1.83 -9.73
C GLN A 257 2.03 -0.31 -9.67
N SER A 258 1.23 0.22 -10.59
CA SER A 258 0.86 1.64 -10.61
C SER A 258 -0.06 2.06 -9.45
N ILE A 259 -0.74 1.12 -8.78
CA ILE A 259 -1.53 1.40 -7.57
C ILE A 259 -0.61 1.80 -6.44
N VAL A 260 0.49 1.08 -6.24
CA VAL A 260 1.50 1.35 -5.19
C VAL A 260 1.96 2.80 -5.26
N ARG A 261 2.36 3.25 -6.45
CA ARG A 261 2.81 4.63 -6.68
C ARG A 261 1.74 5.67 -6.33
N ARG A 262 0.45 5.38 -6.62
CA ARG A 262 -0.66 6.28 -6.26
C ARG A 262 -0.88 6.35 -4.77
N VAL A 263 -0.89 5.20 -4.08
CA VAL A 263 -1.04 5.13 -2.63
C VAL A 263 0.06 5.93 -1.94
N PHE A 264 1.32 5.72 -2.33
CA PHE A 264 2.46 6.45 -1.78
C PHE A 264 2.65 7.86 -2.35
N SER A 265 1.74 8.35 -3.20
CA SER A 265 1.65 9.77 -3.59
C SER A 265 0.45 10.48 -2.94
N LEU A 266 -0.34 9.78 -2.12
CA LEU A 266 -1.37 10.43 -1.34
C LEU A 266 -0.76 11.40 -0.32
N ASP A 267 -1.58 12.35 0.10
CA ASP A 267 -1.32 13.23 1.22
C ASP A 267 -1.53 12.48 2.54
N LEU A 268 -0.59 11.57 2.81
CA LEU A 268 -0.59 10.70 3.99
C LEU A 268 -0.66 11.50 5.31
N PRO A 269 0.06 12.63 5.48
CA PRO A 269 -0.11 13.47 6.67
C PRO A 269 -1.55 13.99 6.87
N ALA A 270 -2.23 14.42 5.80
CA ALA A 270 -3.63 14.85 5.89
C ALA A 270 -4.60 13.70 6.26
N LEU A 271 -4.17 12.45 6.09
CA LEU A 271 -4.88 11.24 6.49
C LEU A 271 -4.48 10.73 7.90
N GLY A 272 -3.65 11.48 8.63
CA GLY A 272 -3.17 11.11 9.97
C GLY A 272 -1.91 10.25 10.00
N LEU A 273 -1.30 9.98 8.84
CA LEU A 273 -0.04 9.24 8.71
C LEU A 273 1.13 10.23 8.59
N THR A 274 1.47 10.87 9.71
CA THR A 274 2.48 11.95 9.79
C THR A 274 3.92 11.45 9.68
N ASN A 275 4.14 10.16 9.89
CA ASN A 275 5.44 9.48 9.81
C ASN A 275 5.80 9.02 8.39
N ALA A 276 5.07 9.45 7.35
CA ALA A 276 5.38 9.05 5.98
C ALA A 276 6.69 9.67 5.45
N ASP A 277 6.95 10.92 5.80
CA ASP A 277 8.02 11.75 5.25
C ASP A 277 9.09 12.06 6.30
N LEU A 278 9.52 11.02 7.03
CA LEU A 278 10.56 11.13 8.07
C LEU A 278 11.87 11.70 7.51
N ASN A 279 12.52 12.54 8.30
CA ASN A 279 13.82 13.10 7.98
C ASN A 279 14.94 12.34 8.72
N THR A 280 15.30 11.16 8.22
CA THR A 280 16.28 10.26 8.86
C THR A 280 17.63 10.20 8.14
N SER A 281 17.67 10.56 6.86
CA SER A 281 18.89 10.69 6.07
C SER A 281 19.47 12.10 6.19
N VAL A 282 20.23 12.32 7.27
CA VAL A 282 20.90 13.59 7.55
C VAL A 282 22.32 13.35 8.07
N PRO A 283 23.28 14.27 7.84
CA PRO A 283 24.66 14.06 8.26
C PRO A 283 24.81 13.78 9.77
N ALA A 284 24.01 14.45 10.60
CA ALA A 284 24.05 14.30 12.05
C ALA A 284 23.80 12.84 12.50
N ALA A 285 22.97 12.08 11.79
CA ALA A 285 22.65 10.68 12.09
C ALA A 285 23.80 9.70 11.78
N TYR A 286 24.82 10.14 11.04
CA TYR A 286 25.93 9.30 10.58
C TYR A 286 27.30 9.85 10.94
N ARG A 287 27.38 10.78 11.90
CA ARG A 287 28.65 11.38 12.37
C ARG A 287 29.51 10.46 13.26
N ILE A 288 28.98 9.29 13.63
CA ILE A 288 29.63 8.31 14.52
C ILE A 288 30.04 7.07 13.74
N PRO A 289 31.07 6.31 14.18
CA PRO A 289 31.45 5.04 13.57
C PRO A 289 30.24 4.15 13.30
N THR A 290 30.12 3.66 12.07
CA THR A 290 28.92 2.96 11.59
C THR A 290 29.28 1.63 10.93
N LEU A 291 28.75 0.52 11.45
CA LEU A 291 28.74 -0.77 10.77
C LEU A 291 27.39 -0.96 10.09
N VAL A 292 27.40 -1.29 8.80
CA VAL A 292 26.22 -1.68 8.04
C VAL A 292 26.34 -3.17 7.70
N ALA A 293 25.32 -3.94 8.02
CA ALA A 293 25.25 -5.36 7.67
C ALA A 293 24.02 -5.63 6.80
N TYR A 294 24.22 -6.29 5.65
CA TYR A 294 23.13 -6.71 4.76
C TYR A 294 23.16 -8.21 4.51
N GLY A 295 21.97 -8.82 4.38
CA GLY A 295 21.82 -10.12 3.76
C GLY A 295 21.65 -9.98 2.25
N ALA A 296 22.36 -10.77 1.45
CA ALA A 296 22.26 -10.69 0.00
C ALA A 296 20.88 -11.14 -0.53
N LYS A 297 20.08 -11.84 0.29
CA LYS A 297 18.69 -12.21 -0.04
C LYS A 297 17.64 -11.21 0.48
N ASP A 298 18.07 -10.14 1.14
CA ASP A 298 17.17 -9.08 1.58
C ASP A 298 16.65 -8.29 0.37
N VAL A 299 15.39 -8.54 0.01
CA VAL A 299 14.68 -7.79 -1.03
C VAL A 299 13.85 -6.64 -0.46
N MET A 300 13.81 -6.47 0.86
CA MET A 300 13.00 -5.45 1.53
C MET A 300 13.66 -4.08 1.56
N THR A 301 14.99 -4.04 1.60
CA THR A 301 15.75 -2.79 1.72
C THR A 301 16.43 -2.40 0.42
N ALA A 302 16.51 -1.08 0.16
CA ALA A 302 17.27 -0.54 -0.95
C ALA A 302 18.77 -0.55 -0.63
N GLN A 303 19.41 -1.72 -0.69
CA GLN A 303 20.78 -1.91 -0.18
C GLN A 303 21.81 -1.00 -0.85
N VAL A 304 21.79 -0.92 -2.19
CA VAL A 304 22.79 -0.17 -2.97
C VAL A 304 22.62 1.34 -2.76
N GLN A 305 21.42 1.87 -2.94
CA GLN A 305 21.18 3.30 -2.75
C GLN A 305 21.22 3.70 -1.28
N GLY A 306 20.73 2.85 -0.37
CA GLY A 306 20.79 3.07 1.07
C GLY A 306 22.23 3.15 1.57
N PHE A 307 23.11 2.23 1.17
CA PHE A 307 24.52 2.31 1.57
C PHE A 307 25.25 3.52 0.97
N LYS A 308 24.97 3.87 -0.29
CA LYS A 308 25.51 5.10 -0.90
C LYS A 308 25.10 6.35 -0.13
N ASP A 309 23.84 6.42 0.29
CA ASP A 309 23.35 7.54 1.09
C ASP A 309 24.00 7.57 2.48
N ILE A 310 24.12 6.42 3.17
CA ILE A 310 24.86 6.34 4.45
C ILE A 310 26.29 6.87 4.30
N LEU A 311 27.03 6.46 3.26
CA LEU A 311 28.38 6.96 2.98
C LEU A 311 28.39 8.47 2.73
N GLU A 312 27.45 8.96 1.91
CA GLU A 312 27.34 10.39 1.60
C GLU A 312 27.07 11.23 2.86
N GLN A 313 26.10 10.82 3.69
CA GLN A 313 25.77 11.55 4.92
C GLN A 313 26.90 11.45 5.96
N ALA A 314 27.54 10.29 6.10
CA ALA A 314 28.70 10.11 6.98
C ALA A 314 29.86 11.03 6.57
N HIS A 315 30.22 11.05 5.28
CA HIS A 315 31.29 11.92 4.79
C HIS A 315 30.96 13.42 4.96
N LYS A 316 29.70 13.82 4.74
CA LYS A 316 29.25 15.20 5.02
C LYS A 316 29.40 15.58 6.50
N ALA A 317 29.31 14.60 7.39
CA ALA A 317 29.54 14.77 8.83
C ALA A 317 31.02 14.61 9.24
N GLY A 318 31.94 14.41 8.28
CA GLY A 318 33.35 14.16 8.55
C GLY A 318 33.68 12.75 9.05
N ASN A 319 32.71 11.82 9.02
CA ASN A 319 32.90 10.44 9.42
C ASN A 319 33.27 9.57 8.22
N TYR A 320 34.48 9.04 8.22
CA TYR A 320 34.97 8.06 7.24
C TYR A 320 35.07 6.64 7.82
N ASN A 321 34.69 6.44 9.08
CA ASN A 321 34.68 5.14 9.74
C ASN A 321 33.33 4.44 9.49
N VAL A 322 33.12 4.03 8.24
CA VAL A 322 31.94 3.30 7.79
C VAL A 322 32.37 1.94 7.25
N THR A 323 31.88 0.88 7.88
CA THR A 323 32.17 -0.51 7.50
C THR A 323 30.91 -1.17 6.95
N LEU A 324 31.02 -1.86 5.81
CA LEU A 324 29.97 -2.69 5.23
C LEU A 324 30.37 -4.17 5.26
N ARG A 325 29.45 -5.01 5.72
CA ARG A 325 29.50 -6.46 5.60
C ARG A 325 28.23 -7.00 4.93
N SER A 326 28.40 -7.80 3.89
CA SER A 326 27.30 -8.39 3.14
C SER A 326 27.42 -9.91 3.07
N TYR A 327 26.38 -10.61 3.50
CA TYR A 327 26.40 -12.07 3.70
C TYR A 327 25.57 -12.79 2.62
N PRO A 328 26.15 -13.73 1.85
CA PRO A 328 25.58 -14.26 0.61
C PRO A 328 24.26 -15.03 0.76
N ILE A 329 24.05 -15.70 1.89
CA ILE A 329 22.88 -16.59 2.10
C ILE A 329 21.87 -16.07 3.11
N ALA A 330 22.15 -14.90 3.71
CA ALA A 330 21.38 -14.33 4.80
C ALA A 330 20.14 -13.58 4.29
N ASN A 331 19.03 -13.69 5.03
CA ASN A 331 17.78 -12.96 4.81
C ASN A 331 17.84 -11.52 5.39
N HIS A 332 16.70 -10.83 5.47
CA HIS A 332 16.60 -9.44 5.93
C HIS A 332 16.99 -9.29 7.41
N VAL A 333 16.81 -10.31 8.23
CA VAL A 333 17.29 -10.35 9.63
C VAL A 333 18.65 -11.04 9.81
N LEU A 334 19.40 -11.24 8.72
CA LEU A 334 20.74 -11.86 8.67
C LEU A 334 20.76 -13.32 9.15
N ARG A 335 19.63 -14.03 9.06
CA ARG A 335 19.47 -15.44 9.42
C ARG A 335 19.38 -16.36 8.20
N LEU A 336 19.57 -17.65 8.46
CA LEU A 336 19.41 -18.72 7.48
C LEU A 336 17.97 -19.23 7.47
N GLY A 337 17.34 -19.29 6.29
CA GLY A 337 15.99 -19.83 6.13
C GLY A 337 14.89 -18.76 6.11
N ASP A 338 13.65 -19.21 6.25
CA ASP A 338 12.42 -18.40 6.24
C ASP A 338 12.32 -17.56 7.53
N GLU A 339 11.96 -16.29 7.41
CA GLU A 339 11.82 -15.37 8.55
C GLU A 339 10.65 -15.69 9.46
N ALA A 340 9.63 -16.40 8.96
CA ALA A 340 8.51 -16.87 9.76
C ALA A 340 8.89 -18.03 10.70
N MET A 341 10.06 -18.66 10.50
CA MET A 341 10.56 -19.71 11.39
C MET A 341 11.33 -19.10 12.56
N GLU A 342 10.83 -19.35 13.77
CA GLU A 342 11.55 -19.01 15.00
C GLU A 342 12.85 -19.80 15.13
N ASN A 343 13.85 -19.20 15.79
CA ASN A 343 15.13 -19.82 16.15
C ASN A 343 16.00 -20.27 14.96
N THR A 344 15.83 -19.66 13.79
CA THR A 344 16.78 -19.83 12.68
C THR A 344 18.16 -19.27 13.05
N PRO A 345 19.27 -19.96 12.73
CA PRO A 345 20.61 -19.47 13.07
C PRO A 345 20.98 -18.25 12.23
N PHE A 346 21.84 -17.37 12.76
CA PHE A 346 22.46 -16.30 11.97
C PHE A 346 23.34 -16.87 10.84
N ALA A 347 23.49 -16.09 9.77
CA ALA A 347 24.31 -16.47 8.64
C ALA A 347 25.81 -16.40 8.98
N ASP A 348 26.50 -17.51 8.72
CA ASP A 348 27.96 -17.63 8.70
C ASP A 348 28.65 -16.90 9.86
N ASP A 349 29.51 -15.95 9.51
CA ASP A 349 30.39 -15.21 10.40
C ASP A 349 29.79 -13.92 10.97
N TYR A 350 28.52 -13.63 10.67
CA TYR A 350 27.88 -12.34 10.98
C TYR A 350 28.04 -11.92 12.45
N MET A 351 27.75 -12.83 13.37
CA MET A 351 27.82 -12.55 14.80
C MET A 351 29.26 -12.28 15.24
N ARG A 352 30.22 -13.09 14.76
CA ARG A 352 31.66 -12.92 15.04
C ARG A 352 32.14 -11.57 14.55
N ASP A 353 31.85 -11.24 13.29
CA ASP A 353 32.30 -10.01 12.63
C ASP A 353 31.72 -8.77 13.33
N THR A 354 30.44 -8.81 13.70
CA THR A 354 29.78 -7.73 14.44
C THR A 354 30.41 -7.53 15.83
N VAL A 355 30.62 -8.62 16.59
CA VAL A 355 31.26 -8.55 17.92
C VAL A 355 32.68 -7.99 17.80
N SER A 356 33.48 -8.48 16.85
CA SER A 356 34.84 -7.97 16.60
C SER A 356 34.85 -6.49 16.23
N TRP A 357 33.94 -6.06 15.34
CA TRP A 357 33.83 -4.66 14.93
C TRP A 357 33.49 -3.75 16.11
N VAL A 358 32.49 -4.13 16.93
CA VAL A 358 32.08 -3.35 18.09
C VAL A 358 33.20 -3.33 19.14
N ALA A 359 33.92 -4.45 19.34
CA ALA A 359 35.04 -4.53 20.27
C ALA A 359 36.21 -3.63 19.87
N GLY A 360 36.60 -3.63 18.60
CA GLY A 360 37.69 -2.76 18.13
C GLY A 360 37.30 -1.29 18.13
N THR A 361 36.09 -0.98 17.64
CA THR A 361 35.58 0.39 17.55
C THR A 361 35.40 1.04 18.93
N SER A 362 34.82 0.32 19.90
CA SER A 362 34.64 0.83 21.26
C SER A 362 35.95 1.08 22.01
N ARG A 363 37.05 0.45 21.56
CA ARG A 363 38.42 0.68 22.06
C ARG A 363 39.19 1.76 21.30
N GLY A 364 38.57 2.37 20.28
CA GLY A 364 39.21 3.39 19.44
C GLY A 364 40.32 2.83 18.54
N LEU A 365 40.27 1.54 18.21
CA LEU A 365 41.26 0.91 17.34
C LEU A 365 40.99 1.20 15.86
N THR A 366 42.05 1.15 15.05
CA THR A 366 41.96 1.35 13.61
C THR A 366 41.63 0.06 12.87
N GLN A 367 40.55 0.11 12.09
CA GLN A 367 40.23 -0.73 10.93
C GLN A 367 41.46 -1.30 10.15
N THR A 368 41.78 -2.60 10.16
CA THR A 368 42.80 -3.15 9.22
C THR A 368 42.22 -4.03 8.12
N SER A 369 41.12 -4.75 8.38
CA SER A 369 40.35 -5.41 7.33
C SER A 369 39.67 -4.41 6.39
N GLU A 370 39.43 -4.80 5.15
CA GLU A 370 38.72 -3.97 4.16
C GLU A 370 37.41 -3.39 4.73
N PRO A 371 37.15 -2.08 4.57
CA PRO A 371 35.95 -1.44 5.10
C PRO A 371 34.69 -1.95 4.40
N VAL A 372 34.76 -2.34 3.13
CA VAL A 372 33.64 -2.83 2.34
C VAL A 372 33.92 -4.26 1.89
N ALA A 373 33.30 -5.24 2.54
CA ALA A 373 33.60 -6.65 2.29
C ALA A 373 32.37 -7.57 2.31
N GLY A 374 32.54 -8.78 1.78
CA GLY A 374 31.50 -9.79 1.59
C GLY A 374 30.99 -9.84 0.15
N THR A 375 29.72 -10.20 -0.03
CA THR A 375 29.10 -10.31 -1.36
C THR A 375 28.72 -8.93 -1.90
N PRO A 376 28.95 -8.63 -3.20
CA PRO A 376 28.48 -7.39 -3.81
C PRO A 376 26.99 -7.15 -3.56
N LEU A 377 26.62 -5.91 -3.22
CA LEU A 377 25.20 -5.56 -3.06
C LEU A 377 24.51 -5.52 -4.42
N TYR A 378 23.25 -5.91 -4.45
CA TYR A 378 22.40 -5.87 -5.63
C TYR A 378 21.06 -5.19 -5.31
N GLN A 379 20.57 -4.37 -6.23
CA GLN A 379 19.28 -3.70 -6.11
C GLN A 379 18.60 -3.67 -7.48
N SER A 380 17.40 -4.25 -7.58
CA SER A 380 16.75 -4.50 -8.87
C SER A 380 16.23 -3.23 -9.55
N ILE A 381 15.68 -2.29 -8.79
CA ILE A 381 15.09 -1.04 -9.26
C ILE A 381 15.65 0.15 -8.48
N ALA A 382 15.42 1.37 -8.96
CA ALA A 382 15.70 2.56 -8.17
C ALA A 382 14.65 2.81 -7.06
N VAL A 383 15.08 3.44 -5.97
CA VAL A 383 14.17 4.00 -4.96
C VAL A 383 13.33 5.11 -5.62
N PRO A 384 11.98 5.07 -5.49
CA PRO A 384 11.10 6.00 -6.19
C PRO A 384 11.04 7.37 -5.49
N LEU A 385 12.16 8.11 -5.51
CA LEU A 385 12.35 9.41 -4.82
C LEU A 385 11.48 10.54 -5.37
N GLU A 386 10.82 10.34 -6.50
CA GLU A 386 9.85 11.26 -7.09
C GLU A 386 8.50 11.28 -6.36
N LEU A 387 8.25 10.32 -5.47
CA LEU A 387 7.00 10.23 -4.72
C LEU A 387 6.92 11.31 -3.65
N HIS A 388 5.85 12.08 -3.66
CA HIS A 388 5.60 13.14 -2.68
C HIS A 388 4.09 13.31 -2.49
N SER A 389 3.71 14.03 -1.43
CA SER A 389 2.31 14.34 -1.15
C SER A 389 1.65 15.09 -2.31
N ARG A 390 0.50 14.58 -2.78
CA ARG A 390 -0.33 15.22 -3.83
C ARG A 390 -1.75 15.48 -3.31
N PRO A 391 -2.01 16.65 -2.67
CA PRO A 391 -3.30 16.94 -2.05
C PRO A 391 -4.48 16.89 -3.03
N ALA A 392 -4.32 17.45 -4.24
CA ALA A 392 -5.40 17.47 -5.24
C ALA A 392 -5.82 16.07 -5.69
N MET A 393 -4.85 15.19 -5.96
CA MET A 393 -5.11 13.78 -6.30
C MET A 393 -5.78 13.05 -5.12
N THR A 394 -5.32 13.34 -3.91
CA THR A 394 -5.82 12.73 -2.67
C THR A 394 -7.28 13.07 -2.45
N TRP A 395 -7.64 14.37 -2.49
CA TRP A 395 -9.02 14.81 -2.35
C TRP A 395 -9.93 14.26 -3.45
N TYR A 396 -9.46 14.24 -4.71
CA TYR A 396 -10.18 13.61 -5.80
C TYR A 396 -10.45 12.11 -5.52
N GLY A 397 -9.44 11.37 -5.08
CA GLY A 397 -9.56 9.96 -4.70
C GLY A 397 -10.55 9.74 -3.55
N ILE A 398 -10.45 10.54 -2.48
CA ILE A 398 -11.35 10.49 -1.32
C ILE A 398 -12.79 10.74 -1.74
N VAL A 399 -13.05 11.77 -2.55
CA VAL A 399 -14.40 12.10 -3.00
C VAL A 399 -14.98 10.99 -3.86
N VAL A 400 -14.20 10.47 -4.82
CA VAL A 400 -14.67 9.41 -5.74
C VAL A 400 -14.93 8.10 -4.99
N MET A 401 -14.00 7.66 -4.15
CA MET A 401 -14.15 6.41 -3.37
C MET A 401 -15.22 6.55 -2.28
N GLY A 402 -15.26 7.67 -1.57
CA GLY A 402 -16.24 7.95 -0.52
C GLY A 402 -17.66 8.02 -1.08
N LEU A 403 -17.85 8.73 -2.20
CA LEU A 403 -19.12 8.74 -2.92
C LEU A 403 -19.51 7.33 -3.36
N ASN A 404 -18.58 6.57 -3.96
CA ASN A 404 -18.86 5.21 -4.40
C ASN A 404 -19.29 4.31 -3.23
N LEU A 405 -18.59 4.35 -2.09
CA LEU A 405 -18.93 3.59 -0.90
C LEU A 405 -20.34 3.92 -0.39
N ILE A 406 -20.67 5.21 -0.24
CA ILE A 406 -22.00 5.65 0.17
C ILE A 406 -23.06 5.13 -0.80
N MET A 407 -22.81 5.27 -2.10
CA MET A 407 -23.74 4.84 -3.15
C MET A 407 -23.91 3.33 -3.19
N MET A 408 -22.85 2.55 -2.94
CA MET A 408 -22.91 1.10 -2.78
C MET A 408 -23.75 0.70 -1.57
N LEU A 409 -23.60 1.36 -0.42
CA LEU A 409 -24.40 1.10 0.77
C LEU A 409 -25.89 1.40 0.54
N VAL A 410 -26.21 2.55 -0.07
CA VAL A 410 -27.61 2.90 -0.42
C VAL A 410 -28.17 1.88 -1.42
N SER A 411 -27.39 1.50 -2.43
CA SER A 411 -27.79 0.48 -3.41
C SER A 411 -28.02 -0.89 -2.77
N ALA A 412 -27.19 -1.30 -1.81
CA ALA A 412 -27.35 -2.55 -1.06
C ALA A 412 -28.66 -2.55 -0.26
N VAL A 413 -28.96 -1.46 0.45
CA VAL A 413 -30.24 -1.29 1.19
C VAL A 413 -31.41 -1.37 0.22
N LEU A 414 -31.34 -0.66 -0.91
CA LEU A 414 -32.41 -0.70 -1.92
C LEU A 414 -32.58 -2.09 -2.53
N LEU A 415 -31.50 -2.83 -2.78
CA LEU A 415 -31.54 -4.22 -3.23
C LEU A 415 -32.22 -5.13 -2.20
N VAL A 416 -31.89 -5.00 -0.92
CA VAL A 416 -32.57 -5.74 0.17
C VAL A 416 -34.07 -5.40 0.21
N VAL A 417 -34.42 -4.12 0.12
CA VAL A 417 -35.84 -3.69 0.05
C VAL A 417 -36.54 -4.28 -1.17
N THR A 418 -35.88 -4.34 -2.34
CA THR A 418 -36.45 -4.98 -3.53
C THR A 418 -36.67 -6.48 -3.31
N LEU A 419 -35.72 -7.16 -2.66
CA LEU A 419 -35.79 -8.59 -2.36
C LEU A 419 -36.92 -8.90 -1.39
N ILE A 420 -37.03 -8.15 -0.28
CA ILE A 420 -38.11 -8.28 0.70
C ILE A 420 -39.46 -8.05 0.01
N ARG A 421 -39.60 -6.98 -0.79
CA ARG A 421 -40.84 -6.71 -1.55
C ARG A 421 -41.16 -7.82 -2.54
N ALA A 422 -40.17 -8.40 -3.19
CA ALA A 422 -40.36 -9.53 -4.10
C ALA A 422 -40.85 -10.77 -3.36
N ILE A 423 -40.25 -11.10 -2.21
CA ILE A 423 -40.67 -12.22 -1.35
C ILE A 423 -42.09 -12.00 -0.83
N MET A 424 -42.37 -10.82 -0.25
CA MET A 424 -43.70 -10.48 0.27
C MET A 424 -44.78 -10.56 -0.81
N ARG A 425 -44.50 -10.07 -2.02
CA ARG A 425 -45.46 -10.15 -3.14
C ARG A 425 -45.65 -11.57 -3.65
N ARG A 426 -44.58 -12.38 -3.64
CA ARG A 426 -44.66 -13.81 -3.97
C ARG A 426 -45.51 -14.57 -2.96
N VAL A 427 -45.36 -14.29 -1.66
CA VAL A 427 -46.21 -14.82 -0.58
C VAL A 427 -47.67 -14.36 -0.74
N ARG A 428 -47.89 -13.12 -1.19
CA ARG A 428 -49.23 -12.54 -1.40
C ARG A 428 -49.84 -12.82 -2.79
N HIS A 429 -49.22 -13.67 -3.61
CA HIS A 429 -49.66 -13.95 -5.00
C HIS A 429 -49.91 -12.71 -5.88
N GLN A 430 -49.15 -11.62 -5.66
CA GLN A 430 -49.27 -10.37 -6.42
C GLN A 430 -48.30 -10.34 -7.61
N SER A 431 -48.67 -9.58 -8.65
CA SER A 431 -47.84 -9.44 -9.85
C SER A 431 -46.49 -8.79 -9.55
N HIS A 432 -45.45 -9.32 -10.18
CA HIS A 432 -44.07 -8.87 -10.00
C HIS A 432 -43.82 -7.57 -10.77
N GLY A 433 -43.18 -6.58 -10.14
CA GLY A 433 -42.58 -5.49 -10.89
C GLY A 433 -42.26 -4.24 -10.07
N MET A 434 -41.03 -3.74 -10.26
CA MET A 434 -40.64 -2.36 -9.94
C MET A 434 -41.23 -1.34 -10.95
N GLY A 435 -42.04 -1.79 -11.91
CA GLY A 435 -42.56 -0.95 -12.99
C GLY A 435 -41.51 -0.47 -13.98
N MET A 436 -40.28 -1.02 -13.94
CA MET A 436 -39.22 -0.69 -14.90
C MET A 436 -39.56 -1.24 -16.28
N ARG A 437 -39.35 -0.45 -17.33
CA ARG A 437 -39.50 -0.96 -18.70
C ARG A 437 -38.41 -2.01 -18.98
N LYS A 438 -38.80 -3.12 -19.63
CA LYS A 438 -37.94 -4.27 -19.94
C LYS A 438 -36.53 -3.91 -20.49
N PRO A 439 -36.36 -2.98 -21.45
CA PRO A 439 -35.04 -2.66 -21.97
C PRO A 439 -34.09 -2.06 -20.92
N PHE A 440 -34.57 -1.11 -20.11
CA PHE A 440 -33.78 -0.50 -19.03
C PHE A 440 -33.47 -1.50 -17.92
N ALA A 441 -34.44 -2.33 -17.53
CA ALA A 441 -34.22 -3.37 -16.53
C ALA A 441 -33.21 -4.45 -16.98
N ARG A 442 -33.10 -4.73 -18.28
CA ARG A 442 -32.10 -5.66 -18.83
C ARG A 442 -30.71 -5.01 -18.86
N ALA A 443 -30.61 -3.78 -19.35
CA ALA A 443 -29.35 -3.04 -19.42
C ALA A 443 -28.77 -2.78 -18.03
N LEU A 444 -29.61 -2.36 -17.07
CA LEU A 444 -29.20 -2.11 -15.68
C LEU A 444 -28.72 -3.40 -14.99
N ARG A 445 -29.39 -4.54 -15.22
CA ARG A 445 -28.92 -5.83 -14.69
C ARG A 445 -27.59 -6.26 -15.30
N PHE A 446 -27.44 -6.12 -16.62
CA PHE A 446 -26.19 -6.46 -17.30
C PHE A 446 -25.04 -5.61 -16.78
N THR A 447 -25.20 -4.29 -16.74
CA THR A 447 -24.18 -3.36 -16.22
C THR A 447 -23.88 -3.63 -14.75
N ALA A 448 -24.89 -3.87 -13.90
CA ALA A 448 -24.67 -4.20 -12.50
C ALA A 448 -23.85 -5.49 -12.31
N ILE A 449 -24.22 -6.58 -13.01
CA ILE A 449 -23.51 -7.86 -12.92
C ILE A 449 -22.09 -7.72 -13.45
N MET A 450 -21.90 -7.10 -14.61
CA MET A 450 -20.59 -6.94 -15.23
C MET A 450 -19.66 -6.04 -14.42
N THR A 451 -20.16 -4.93 -13.88
CA THR A 451 -19.37 -4.04 -13.01
C THR A 451 -19.02 -4.72 -11.70
N ALA A 452 -19.95 -5.48 -11.10
CA ALA A 452 -19.65 -6.26 -9.90
C ALA A 452 -18.62 -7.36 -10.17
N ALA A 453 -18.74 -8.09 -11.29
CA ALA A 453 -17.78 -9.10 -11.70
C ALA A 453 -16.40 -8.50 -11.98
N ALA A 454 -16.33 -7.35 -12.66
CA ALA A 454 -15.08 -6.60 -12.85
C ALA A 454 -14.48 -6.17 -11.50
N GLY A 455 -15.29 -5.66 -10.58
CA GLY A 455 -14.84 -5.29 -9.23
C GLY A 455 -14.28 -6.47 -8.45
N LEU A 456 -14.97 -7.60 -8.45
CA LEU A 456 -14.51 -8.83 -7.79
C LEU A 456 -13.24 -9.39 -8.43
N LEU A 457 -13.13 -9.35 -9.76
CA LEU A 457 -11.94 -9.80 -10.47
C LEU A 457 -10.73 -8.90 -10.18
N PHE A 458 -10.94 -7.58 -10.19
CA PHE A 458 -9.91 -6.60 -9.82
C PHE A 458 -9.44 -6.79 -8.38
N LEU A 459 -10.37 -6.95 -7.43
CA LEU A 459 -10.04 -7.18 -6.02
C LEU A 459 -9.37 -8.54 -5.82
N GLY A 460 -9.80 -9.58 -6.52
CA GLY A 460 -9.19 -10.91 -6.47
C GLY A 460 -7.76 -10.90 -6.99
N GLY A 461 -7.51 -10.29 -8.15
CA GLY A 461 -6.17 -10.14 -8.70
C GLY A 461 -5.27 -9.30 -7.80
N PHE A 462 -5.77 -8.18 -7.26
CA PHE A 462 -5.02 -7.37 -6.30
C PHE A 462 -4.72 -8.12 -5.01
N ALA A 463 -5.67 -8.88 -4.46
CA ALA A 463 -5.46 -9.69 -3.26
C ALA A 463 -4.39 -10.77 -3.48
N GLU A 464 -4.35 -11.40 -4.66
CA GLU A 464 -3.30 -12.36 -5.02
C GLU A 464 -1.92 -11.69 -5.06
N VAL A 465 -1.81 -10.47 -5.63
CA VAL A 465 -0.55 -9.70 -5.58
C VAL A 465 -0.10 -9.47 -4.14
N VAL A 466 -1.01 -9.00 -3.28
CA VAL A 466 -0.69 -8.74 -1.85
C VAL A 466 -0.22 -10.02 -1.15
N ILE A 467 -0.89 -11.15 -1.37
CA ILE A 467 -0.48 -12.44 -0.79
C ILE A 467 0.89 -12.88 -1.30
N ALA A 468 1.14 -12.77 -2.60
CA ALA A 468 2.41 -13.15 -3.21
C ALA A 468 3.57 -12.31 -2.66
N VAL A 469 3.35 -11.00 -2.47
CA VAL A 469 4.33 -10.06 -1.86
C VAL A 469 4.62 -10.43 -0.41
N VAL A 470 3.59 -10.72 0.39
CA VAL A 470 3.77 -11.18 1.79
C VAL A 470 4.58 -12.47 1.84
N GLN A 471 4.31 -13.42 0.95
CA GLN A 471 5.09 -14.66 0.87
C GLN A 471 6.55 -14.42 0.46
N LEU A 472 6.79 -13.49 -0.48
CA LEU A 472 8.13 -13.11 -0.92
C LEU A 472 8.91 -12.43 0.21
N ALA A 473 8.26 -11.52 0.94
CA ALA A 473 8.82 -10.86 2.11
C ALA A 473 9.28 -11.88 3.17
N TRP A 474 8.53 -12.96 3.40
CA TRP A 474 8.95 -14.05 4.29
C TRP A 474 10.04 -14.97 3.72
N GLY A 475 10.44 -14.78 2.46
CA GLY A 475 11.54 -15.52 1.83
C GLY A 475 11.11 -16.72 0.98
N LYS A 476 9.81 -16.86 0.68
CA LYS A 476 9.34 -17.85 -0.31
C LYS A 476 9.75 -17.39 -1.71
N ALA A 477 10.29 -18.31 -2.52
CA ALA A 477 10.55 -18.02 -3.93
C ALA A 477 9.24 -17.72 -4.67
N PRO A 478 9.24 -16.78 -5.65
CA PRO A 478 8.07 -16.53 -6.48
C PRO A 478 7.61 -17.80 -7.19
N ASP A 479 6.28 -17.97 -7.32
CA ASP A 479 5.72 -19.05 -8.11
C ASP A 479 6.07 -18.85 -9.61
N SER A 480 6.24 -19.94 -10.37
CA SER A 480 6.71 -19.89 -11.76
C SER A 480 5.69 -19.30 -12.76
N SER A 481 4.45 -19.04 -12.34
CA SER A 481 3.42 -18.41 -13.16
C SER A 481 2.67 -17.33 -12.38
N ALA A 482 2.62 -16.12 -12.91
CA ALA A 482 1.98 -14.94 -12.31
C ALA A 482 0.42 -15.01 -12.21
N GLY A 483 -0.20 -16.17 -12.42
CA GLY A 483 -1.60 -16.42 -12.05
C GLY A 483 -2.62 -15.35 -12.49
N MET A 484 -3.61 -15.09 -11.63
CA MET A 484 -4.64 -14.07 -11.86
C MET A 484 -4.09 -12.65 -11.70
N MET A 485 -3.04 -12.48 -10.94
CA MET A 485 -2.30 -11.24 -10.69
C MET A 485 -1.76 -10.56 -11.98
N TYR A 486 -1.54 -11.33 -13.05
CA TYR A 486 -1.20 -10.78 -14.38
C TYR A 486 -2.43 -10.57 -15.29
N TRP A 487 -3.25 -11.59 -15.52
CA TRP A 487 -4.30 -11.54 -16.55
C TRP A 487 -5.60 -10.85 -16.09
N SER A 488 -5.87 -10.77 -14.78
CA SER A 488 -7.09 -10.13 -14.28
C SER A 488 -7.19 -8.66 -14.65
N TRP A 489 -6.05 -7.96 -14.75
CA TRP A 489 -6.01 -6.56 -15.13
C TRP A 489 -6.62 -6.33 -16.53
N PRO A 490 -6.05 -6.85 -17.63
CA PRO A 490 -6.58 -6.63 -18.98
C PRO A 490 -8.01 -7.19 -19.15
N VAL A 491 -8.37 -8.28 -18.47
CA VAL A 491 -9.75 -8.80 -18.50
C VAL A 491 -10.73 -7.82 -17.83
N THR A 492 -10.33 -7.20 -16.72
CA THR A 492 -11.13 -6.16 -16.06
C THR A 492 -11.26 -4.92 -16.95
N GLN A 493 -10.19 -4.52 -17.67
CA GLN A 493 -10.25 -3.43 -18.65
C GLN A 493 -11.27 -3.72 -19.75
N PHE A 494 -11.23 -4.94 -20.31
CA PHE A 494 -12.19 -5.38 -21.33
C PHE A 494 -13.63 -5.39 -20.80
N ALA A 495 -13.86 -5.89 -19.59
CA ALA A 495 -15.16 -5.85 -18.94
C ALA A 495 -15.68 -4.40 -18.78
N CYS A 496 -14.81 -3.46 -18.42
CA CYS A 496 -15.16 -2.04 -18.33
C CYS A 496 -15.56 -1.43 -19.68
N VAL A 497 -14.88 -1.81 -20.77
CA VAL A 497 -15.25 -1.40 -22.14
C VAL A 497 -16.66 -1.89 -22.49
N LEU A 498 -17.00 -3.14 -22.17
CA LEU A 498 -18.34 -3.69 -22.40
C LEU A 498 -19.41 -2.97 -21.57
N VAL A 499 -19.10 -2.64 -20.31
CA VAL A 499 -19.99 -1.85 -19.44
C VAL A 499 -20.25 -0.48 -20.04
N LEU A 500 -19.21 0.21 -20.54
CA LEU A 500 -19.35 1.51 -21.19
C LEU A 500 -20.19 1.44 -22.46
N TRP A 501 -20.02 0.39 -23.26
CA TRP A 501 -20.87 0.17 -24.44
C TRP A 501 -22.35 0.00 -24.05
N ALA A 502 -22.62 -0.71 -22.95
CA ALA A 502 -23.97 -0.87 -22.42
C ALA A 502 -24.55 0.47 -21.91
N TRP A 503 -23.74 1.33 -21.28
CA TRP A 503 -24.14 2.69 -20.91
C TRP A 503 -24.48 3.55 -22.12
N ALA A 504 -23.61 3.56 -23.14
CA ALA A 504 -23.85 4.29 -24.38
C ALA A 504 -25.14 3.81 -25.08
N SER A 505 -25.37 2.50 -25.11
CA SER A 505 -26.60 1.90 -25.64
C SER A 505 -27.84 2.28 -24.83
N MET A 506 -27.71 2.52 -23.52
CA MET A 506 -28.82 2.95 -22.68
C MET A 506 -29.16 4.44 -22.91
N ILE A 507 -28.15 5.30 -23.08
CA ILE A 507 -28.35 6.70 -23.44
C ILE A 507 -28.97 6.80 -24.84
N GLU A 508 -28.50 6.01 -25.81
CA GLU A 508 -29.10 5.92 -27.14
C GLU A 508 -30.60 5.60 -27.08
N ARG A 509 -31.01 4.62 -26.26
CA ARG A 509 -32.43 4.29 -26.06
C ARG A 509 -33.24 5.44 -25.46
N ILE A 510 -32.64 6.27 -24.60
CA ILE A 510 -33.32 7.47 -24.07
C ILE A 510 -33.52 8.49 -25.20
N ILE A 511 -32.49 8.70 -26.03
CA ILE A 511 -32.55 9.59 -27.21
C ILE A 511 -33.61 9.11 -28.21
N GLU A 512 -33.70 7.81 -28.45
CA GLU A 512 -34.73 7.22 -29.31
C GLU A 512 -36.14 7.54 -28.78
N ILE A 513 -36.39 7.32 -27.49
CA ILE A 513 -37.69 7.62 -26.86
C ILE A 513 -38.01 9.11 -26.95
N TRP A 514 -37.03 9.98 -26.73
CA TRP A 514 -37.19 11.43 -26.89
C TRP A 514 -37.51 11.83 -28.33
N SER A 515 -36.82 11.23 -29.31
CA SER A 515 -37.11 11.44 -30.73
C SER A 515 -38.51 10.96 -31.09
N GLN A 516 -38.93 9.79 -30.62
CA GLN A 516 -40.26 9.24 -30.84
C GLN A 516 -41.36 10.10 -30.21
N ARG A 517 -41.08 10.76 -29.09
CA ARG A 517 -42.02 11.71 -28.45
C ARG A 517 -42.05 13.10 -29.09
N GLY A 518 -41.17 13.37 -30.06
CA GLY A 518 -41.06 14.69 -30.69
C GLY A 518 -40.41 15.76 -29.78
N LEU A 519 -39.64 15.33 -28.78
CA LEU A 519 -38.90 16.22 -27.88
C LEU A 519 -37.63 16.79 -28.54
N LEU A 520 -37.09 16.09 -29.54
CA LEU A 520 -35.90 16.49 -30.30
C LEU A 520 -36.22 17.16 -31.65
N GLN A 521 -37.50 17.44 -31.92
CA GLN A 521 -37.97 18.08 -33.15
C GLN A 521 -38.25 19.56 -32.89
N TRP A 522 -38.08 20.42 -33.90
CA TRP A 522 -38.50 21.82 -33.84
C TRP A 522 -39.76 22.05 -34.67
N PRO A 523 -40.85 22.63 -34.11
CA PRO A 523 -41.01 23.01 -32.70
C PRO A 523 -41.21 21.80 -31.78
N MET A 524 -40.69 21.90 -30.55
CA MET A 524 -40.76 20.82 -29.57
C MET A 524 -42.21 20.51 -29.19
N ASN A 525 -42.55 19.22 -29.09
CA ASN A 525 -43.86 18.78 -28.61
C ASN A 525 -44.06 19.17 -27.13
N ARG A 526 -44.77 20.27 -26.90
CA ARG A 526 -45.02 20.83 -25.56
C ARG A 526 -45.87 19.92 -24.67
N ASP A 527 -46.77 19.12 -25.24
CA ASP A 527 -47.62 18.21 -24.47
C ASP A 527 -46.84 16.99 -23.98
N ALA A 528 -45.96 16.44 -24.84
CA ALA A 528 -45.01 15.40 -24.43
C ALA A 528 -44.02 15.89 -23.36
N TRP A 529 -43.60 17.17 -23.42
CA TRP A 529 -42.78 17.79 -22.39
C TRP A 529 -43.53 17.94 -21.06
N ARG A 530 -44.78 18.45 -21.08
CA ARG A 530 -45.62 18.54 -19.86
C ARG A 530 -45.86 17.17 -19.24
N ALA A 531 -46.18 16.14 -20.04
CA ALA A 531 -46.38 14.78 -19.54
C ALA A 531 -45.12 14.16 -18.93
N LEU A 532 -43.93 14.56 -19.40
CA LEU A 532 -42.65 14.16 -18.81
C LEU A 532 -42.42 14.84 -17.44
N VAL A 533 -42.64 16.16 -17.37
CA VAL A 533 -42.43 16.99 -16.17
C VAL A 533 -43.43 16.63 -15.06
N HIS A 534 -44.71 16.43 -15.42
CA HIS A 534 -45.77 16.04 -14.49
C HIS A 534 -45.76 14.53 -14.14
N ASN A 535 -44.83 13.76 -14.71
CA ASN A 535 -44.62 12.34 -14.41
C ASN A 535 -45.76 11.40 -14.88
N ASP A 536 -46.55 11.86 -15.86
CA ASP A 536 -47.69 11.13 -16.43
C ASP A 536 -47.25 10.02 -17.40
N ASP A 537 -46.10 10.19 -18.09
CA ASP A 537 -45.51 9.16 -18.97
C ASP A 537 -43.99 8.99 -18.72
N PRO A 538 -43.58 8.32 -17.62
CA PRO A 538 -42.18 8.18 -17.26
C PRO A 538 -41.42 7.22 -18.20
N ILE A 539 -40.22 7.61 -18.61
CA ILE A 539 -39.37 6.90 -19.58
C ILE A 539 -38.81 5.59 -19.02
N ILE A 540 -38.36 5.60 -17.76
CA ILE A 540 -37.54 4.52 -17.18
C ILE A 540 -38.40 3.50 -16.42
N ALA A 541 -39.26 4.00 -15.51
CA ALA A 541 -40.12 3.17 -14.68
C ALA A 541 -41.42 3.89 -14.31
N THR A 542 -42.52 3.14 -14.27
CA THR A 542 -43.85 3.64 -13.88
C THR A 542 -43.93 3.96 -12.39
N SER A 543 -43.26 3.17 -11.54
CA SER A 543 -43.24 3.40 -10.10
C SER A 543 -42.17 4.41 -9.67
N ARG A 544 -42.48 5.26 -8.66
CA ARG A 544 -41.52 6.18 -8.03
C ARG A 544 -40.30 5.44 -7.50
N PHE A 545 -40.52 4.31 -6.82
CA PHE A 545 -39.45 3.48 -6.29
C PHE A 545 -38.53 2.92 -7.38
N GLY A 546 -39.08 2.44 -8.49
CA GLY A 546 -38.28 1.94 -9.62
C GLY A 546 -37.41 3.01 -10.26
N ARG A 547 -37.86 4.29 -10.28
CA ARG A 547 -37.06 5.42 -10.75
C ARG A 547 -35.91 5.74 -9.79
N VAL A 548 -36.20 5.82 -8.48
CA VAL A 548 -35.16 6.05 -7.46
C VAL A 548 -34.13 4.93 -7.48
N PHE A 549 -34.59 3.67 -7.51
CA PHE A 549 -33.71 2.50 -7.61
C PHE A 549 -32.80 2.57 -8.83
N PHE A 550 -33.36 2.88 -10.00
CA PHE A 550 -32.59 3.00 -11.23
C PHE A 550 -31.49 4.07 -11.09
N TRP A 551 -31.82 5.29 -10.68
CA TRP A 551 -30.85 6.37 -10.60
C TRP A 551 -29.76 6.14 -9.56
N ILE A 552 -30.13 5.64 -8.38
CA ILE A 552 -29.16 5.30 -7.33
C ILE A 552 -28.19 4.22 -7.82
N LEU A 553 -28.72 3.15 -8.44
CA LEU A 553 -27.86 2.09 -8.96
C LEU A 553 -27.01 2.60 -10.14
N THR A 554 -27.56 3.44 -11.01
CA THR A 554 -26.81 4.10 -12.08
C THR A 554 -25.64 4.92 -11.56
N ILE A 555 -25.87 5.80 -10.58
CA ILE A 555 -24.82 6.63 -9.99
C ILE A 555 -23.76 5.74 -9.31
N THR A 556 -24.20 4.67 -8.63
CA THR A 556 -23.28 3.69 -8.02
C THR A 556 -22.37 3.06 -9.07
N LEU A 557 -22.93 2.58 -10.17
CA LEU A 557 -22.15 1.92 -11.23
C LEU A 557 -21.22 2.88 -11.97
N ILE A 558 -21.64 4.13 -12.23
CA ILE A 558 -20.80 5.17 -12.83
C ILE A 558 -19.67 5.57 -11.88
N SER A 559 -19.95 5.76 -10.60
CA SER A 559 -18.92 6.06 -9.59
C SER A 559 -17.90 4.93 -9.47
N MET A 560 -18.30 3.66 -9.64
CA MET A 560 -17.36 2.53 -9.67
C MET A 560 -16.40 2.62 -10.87
N LEU A 561 -16.89 3.03 -12.05
CA LEU A 561 -16.02 3.27 -13.21
C LEU A 561 -15.06 4.44 -12.95
N LEU A 562 -15.48 5.47 -12.21
CA LEU A 562 -14.58 6.54 -11.78
C LEU A 562 -13.52 6.04 -10.77
N CYS A 563 -13.86 5.13 -9.85
CA CYS A 563 -12.89 4.47 -8.99
C CYS A 563 -11.86 3.67 -9.81
N PHE A 564 -12.32 2.87 -10.78
CA PHE A 564 -11.42 2.17 -11.70
C PHE A 564 -10.54 3.13 -12.50
N SER A 565 -11.11 4.27 -12.90
CA SER A 565 -10.36 5.32 -13.58
C SER A 565 -9.28 5.93 -12.68
N PHE A 566 -9.58 6.24 -11.42
CA PHE A 566 -8.60 6.70 -10.44
C PHE A 566 -7.42 5.72 -10.31
N TRP A 567 -7.70 4.42 -10.26
CA TRP A 567 -6.65 3.39 -10.19
C TRP A 567 -5.92 3.13 -11.51
N GLY A 568 -6.36 3.76 -12.61
CA GLY A 568 -5.69 3.69 -13.91
C GLY A 568 -6.17 2.57 -14.83
N LEU A 569 -7.31 1.94 -14.56
CA LEU A 569 -7.81 0.82 -15.35
C LEU A 569 -8.17 1.20 -16.79
N PHE A 570 -8.41 2.48 -17.09
CA PHE A 570 -8.66 2.96 -18.47
C PHE A 570 -7.38 3.38 -19.20
N ARG A 571 -6.21 2.95 -18.71
CA ARG A 571 -4.94 3.08 -19.44
C ARG A 571 -4.72 1.80 -20.25
N PHE A 572 -5.12 1.85 -21.52
CA PHE A 572 -4.91 0.78 -22.49
C PHE A 572 -3.53 0.86 -23.14
#